data_AF-A0A2T0K5T6-F1
#
_entry.id   AF-A0A2T0K5T6-F1
#
_cell.length_a   1.000
_cell.length_b   1.000
_cell.length_c   1.000
_cell.angle_alpha   90.00
_cell.angle_beta   90.00
_cell.angle_gamma   90.00
#
_symmetry.space_group_name_H-M   'P 1'
#
loop_
_entity.id
_entity.type
_entity.pdbx_description
1 polymer ?
#
loop_
_entity_poly.entity_id
_entity_poly.type
_entity_poly.pdbx_seq_one_letter_code
_entity_poly.pdbx_strand_id
1 'polypeptide(L)'
;MNQETLDQLIGIAPPSTVDVPGVIRRTRRRRRVRRALAGGSTATAVVAAIAVGAALINGSGRPSEVIPPPVAASVPAPPSPSVSPPPAGFVLDTSTRAGQERALDWLRTALEEAAVKHAPGTKWIYMPDVPGESRTPDGRPILLYTVADDTLRGRSGITRDGRKGGFYLRLRPIDCAAGEPCQPLYECERGVSDCQTDTTPSGLTIVRYVDRPGGKWLFYDVDVELPGGRYALNLSAVNYFGGDGSPAVAPAPVFTRAQLAAIATTIAEQVTG
;
A
#
# COMPACT_ATOMS: atom_id res chain seq x y z
N MET A 1 44.02 -2.02 -41.66
CA MET A 1 42.60 -2.42 -41.75
C MET A 1 41.80 -1.15 -41.69
N ASN A 2 41.12 -0.80 -42.78
CA ASN A 2 40.51 0.52 -42.99
C ASN A 2 39.11 0.59 -42.37
N GLN A 3 38.77 1.73 -41.78
CA GLN A 3 37.45 2.04 -41.19
C GLN A 3 36.28 1.76 -42.14
N GLU A 4 36.49 1.86 -43.45
CA GLU A 4 35.47 1.56 -44.47
C GLU A 4 34.92 0.12 -44.41
N THR A 5 35.70 -0.84 -43.91
CA THR A 5 35.23 -2.22 -43.77
C THR A 5 34.32 -2.45 -42.56
N LEU A 6 34.40 -1.60 -41.52
CA LEU A 6 33.50 -1.67 -40.37
C LEU A 6 32.13 -1.05 -40.68
N ASP A 7 32.10 0.05 -41.43
CA ASP A 7 30.85 0.71 -41.81
C ASP A 7 30.00 -0.10 -42.80
N GLN A 8 30.60 -0.98 -43.61
CA GLN A 8 29.85 -1.88 -44.50
C GLN A 8 29.23 -3.09 -43.79
N LEU A 9 29.74 -3.46 -42.61
CA LEU A 9 29.24 -4.61 -41.82
C LEU A 9 28.09 -4.22 -40.88
N ILE A 10 27.95 -2.93 -40.55
CA ILE A 10 26.83 -2.42 -39.79
C ILE A 10 25.74 -2.02 -40.79
N GLY A 11 24.93 -3.00 -41.18
CA GLY A 11 23.78 -2.78 -42.05
C GLY A 11 22.92 -1.60 -41.58
N ILE A 12 22.27 -0.93 -42.54
CA ILE A 12 21.42 0.25 -42.32
C ILE A 12 20.48 -0.03 -41.15
N ALA A 13 20.65 0.70 -40.05
CA ALA A 13 19.81 0.55 -38.87
C ALA A 13 18.35 0.76 -39.29
N PRO A 14 17.44 -0.18 -38.99
CA PRO A 14 16.05 -0.04 -39.38
C PRO A 14 15.49 1.25 -38.78
N PRO A 15 14.68 2.02 -39.53
CA PRO A 15 14.09 3.24 -39.00
C PRO A 15 13.30 2.90 -37.74
N SER A 16 13.65 3.56 -36.63
CA SER A 16 12.92 3.41 -35.37
C SER A 16 11.45 3.73 -35.61
N THR A 17 10.60 2.71 -35.58
CA THR A 17 9.14 2.82 -35.69
C THR A 17 8.49 3.38 -34.42
N VAL A 18 9.30 3.69 -33.40
CA VAL A 18 8.83 4.19 -32.12
C VAL A 18 8.76 5.71 -32.16
N ASP A 19 7.54 6.25 -32.30
CA ASP A 19 7.24 7.67 -32.15
C ASP A 19 7.34 8.10 -30.67
N VAL A 20 8.58 8.23 -30.19
CA VAL A 20 8.90 8.70 -28.84
C VAL A 20 8.23 10.05 -28.53
N PRO A 21 8.22 11.07 -29.44
CA PRO A 21 7.51 12.32 -29.22
C PRO A 21 6.00 12.15 -29.00
N GLY A 22 5.36 11.27 -29.77
CA GLY A 22 3.93 10.95 -29.65
C GLY A 22 3.57 10.36 -28.30
N VAL A 23 4.38 9.43 -27.79
CA VAL A 23 4.21 8.80 -26.47
C VAL A 23 4.29 9.85 -25.36
N ILE A 24 5.34 10.69 -25.36
CA ILE A 24 5.54 11.75 -24.35
C ILE A 24 4.36 12.73 -24.34
N ARG A 25 3.84 13.09 -25.52
CA ARG A 25 2.71 14.02 -25.65
C ARG A 25 1.42 13.41 -25.10
N ARG A 26 1.22 12.09 -25.26
CA ARG A 26 0.05 11.35 -24.77
C ARG A 26 0.05 11.20 -23.25
N THR A 27 1.19 10.90 -22.62
CA THR A 27 1.33 10.85 -21.16
C THR A 27 1.17 12.22 -20.52
N ARG A 28 1.75 13.28 -21.11
CA ARG A 28 1.53 14.66 -20.66
C ARG A 28 0.05 15.08 -20.74
N ARG A 29 -0.65 14.73 -21.83
CA ARG A 29 -2.09 15.03 -21.97
C ARG A 29 -2.93 14.31 -20.92
N ARG A 30 -2.66 13.03 -20.64
CA ARG A 30 -3.38 12.27 -19.59
C ARG A 30 -3.10 12.81 -18.18
N ARG A 31 -1.86 13.20 -17.85
CA ARG A 31 -1.55 13.89 -16.58
C ARG A 31 -2.34 15.20 -16.45
N ARG A 32 -2.47 15.99 -17.53
CA ARG A 32 -3.28 17.22 -17.53
C ARG A 32 -4.78 16.96 -17.34
N VAL A 33 -5.33 15.94 -17.99
CA VAL A 33 -6.76 15.57 -17.85
C VAL A 33 -7.06 15.06 -16.43
N ARG A 34 -6.18 14.25 -15.83
CA ARG A 34 -6.35 13.84 -14.42
C ARG A 34 -6.30 15.03 -13.46
N ARG A 35 -5.44 16.02 -13.69
CA ARG A 35 -5.42 17.26 -12.91
C ARG A 35 -6.69 18.10 -13.11
N ALA A 36 -7.24 18.13 -14.32
CA ALA A 36 -8.51 18.84 -14.59
C ALA A 36 -9.73 18.16 -13.95
N LEU A 37 -9.72 16.82 -13.84
CA LEU A 37 -10.80 16.08 -13.18
C LEU A 37 -10.67 16.06 -11.65
N ALA A 38 -9.44 16.09 -11.10
CA ALA A 38 -9.21 16.24 -9.67
C ALA A 38 -9.39 17.69 -9.17
N GLY A 39 -9.27 18.68 -10.07
CA GLY A 39 -9.46 20.09 -9.80
C GLY A 39 -10.86 20.59 -10.18
N GLY A 40 -11.87 20.19 -9.41
CA GLY A 40 -13.10 20.95 -9.18
C GLY A 40 -13.98 21.33 -10.38
N SER A 41 -15.07 20.59 -10.58
CA SER A 41 -16.31 21.15 -11.11
C SER A 41 -17.37 21.03 -10.03
N THR A 42 -17.52 22.07 -9.21
CA THR A 42 -18.64 22.21 -8.27
C THR A 42 -19.92 22.48 -9.06
N ALA A 43 -20.61 21.41 -9.46
CA ALA A 43 -22.02 21.49 -9.82
C ALA A 43 -22.85 21.24 -8.55
N THR A 44 -23.30 22.32 -7.95
CA THR A 44 -24.28 22.36 -6.87
C THR A 44 -25.58 21.67 -7.30
N ALA A 45 -25.87 20.50 -6.72
CA ALA A 45 -27.22 19.97 -6.64
C ALA A 45 -27.63 19.95 -5.17
N VAL A 46 -28.38 20.99 -4.78
CA VAL A 46 -29.05 21.08 -3.48
C VAL A 46 -30.24 20.13 -3.53
N VAL A 47 -30.23 19.08 -2.72
CA VAL A 47 -31.45 18.38 -2.33
C VAL A 47 -31.43 18.20 -0.81
N ALA A 48 -32.29 18.97 -0.16
CA ALA A 48 -32.64 18.83 1.23
C ALA A 48 -33.56 17.61 1.42
N ALA A 49 -33.31 16.80 2.44
CA ALA A 49 -34.32 15.97 3.06
C ALA A 49 -34.02 15.83 4.56
N ILE A 50 -35.09 16.00 5.33
CA ILE A 50 -35.15 16.36 6.74
C ILE A 50 -35.50 15.11 7.57
N ALA A 51 -34.99 15.10 8.81
CA ALA A 51 -35.60 14.60 10.05
C ALA A 51 -35.60 13.10 10.46
N VAL A 52 -35.07 12.96 11.68
CA VAL A 52 -35.66 12.32 12.89
C VAL A 52 -35.45 10.82 13.10
N GLY A 53 -34.81 10.53 14.25
CA GLY A 53 -34.77 9.24 14.89
C GLY A 53 -33.96 9.28 16.18
N ALA A 54 -34.51 9.90 17.21
CA ALA A 54 -34.00 9.80 18.57
C ALA A 54 -34.31 8.41 19.14
N ALA A 55 -33.30 7.72 19.68
CA ALA A 55 -33.52 6.66 20.67
C ALA A 55 -32.33 6.62 21.63
N LEU A 56 -32.60 7.11 22.84
CA LEU A 56 -31.80 6.95 24.04
C LEU A 56 -31.86 5.48 24.47
N ILE A 57 -30.71 4.83 24.68
CA ILE A 57 -30.62 3.67 25.57
C ILE A 57 -29.43 3.87 26.51
N ASN A 58 -29.77 4.33 27.71
CA ASN A 58 -28.96 4.23 28.92
C ASN A 58 -28.76 2.75 29.25
N GLY A 59 -27.51 2.29 29.29
CA GLY A 59 -27.11 0.99 29.80
C GLY A 59 -26.00 1.14 30.84
N SER A 60 -26.39 1.50 32.06
CA SER A 60 -25.51 1.50 33.24
C SER A 60 -25.25 0.05 33.69
N GLY A 61 -24.17 -0.54 33.16
CA GLY A 61 -23.63 -1.82 33.61
C GLY A 61 -22.62 -1.64 34.75
N ARG A 62 -22.86 -2.31 35.87
CA ARG A 62 -22.04 -2.36 37.09
C ARG A 62 -20.57 -2.75 36.83
N PRO A 63 -19.61 -2.24 37.62
CA PRO A 63 -18.27 -2.81 37.68
C PRO A 63 -18.34 -4.20 38.34
N SER A 64 -17.88 -5.22 37.60
CA SER A 64 -17.66 -6.57 38.15
C SER A 64 -16.32 -6.57 38.87
N GLU A 65 -16.37 -6.83 40.17
CA GLU A 65 -15.23 -7.04 41.05
C GLU A 65 -14.47 -8.30 40.61
N VAL A 66 -13.20 -8.13 40.23
CA VAL A 66 -12.32 -9.23 39.80
C VAL A 66 -11.50 -9.69 41.01
N ILE A 67 -11.77 -10.91 41.45
CA ILE A 67 -11.00 -11.64 42.47
C ILE A 67 -9.63 -12.03 41.86
N PRO A 68 -8.49 -11.71 42.49
CA PRO A 68 -7.18 -12.12 42.00
C PRO A 68 -6.92 -13.63 42.24
N PRO A 69 -6.36 -14.36 41.26
CA PRO A 69 -5.94 -15.75 41.47
C PRO A 69 -4.61 -15.85 42.24
N PRO A 70 -4.35 -16.99 42.90
CA PRO A 70 -3.13 -17.22 43.69
C PRO A 70 -1.87 -17.27 42.82
N VAL A 71 -0.79 -16.70 43.36
CA VAL A 71 0.55 -16.64 42.78
C VAL A 71 1.14 -18.05 42.69
N ALA A 72 1.30 -18.57 41.47
CA ALA A 72 2.02 -19.81 41.21
C ALA A 72 3.53 -19.56 41.20
N ALA A 73 4.28 -20.45 41.84
CA ALA A 73 5.73 -20.43 41.96
C ALA A 73 6.44 -20.51 40.61
N SER A 74 7.54 -19.75 40.48
CA SER A 74 8.39 -19.68 39.30
C SER A 74 9.10 -21.02 39.02
N VAL A 75 8.72 -21.67 37.93
CA VAL A 75 9.44 -22.83 37.37
C VAL A 75 10.63 -22.30 36.54
N PRO A 76 11.85 -22.88 36.68
CA PRO A 76 13.01 -22.45 35.91
C PRO A 76 12.78 -22.61 34.40
N ALA A 77 13.13 -21.55 33.66
CA ALA A 77 12.95 -21.46 32.22
C ALA A 77 13.80 -22.51 31.48
N PRO A 78 13.22 -23.25 30.51
CA PRO A 78 14.00 -24.14 29.65
C PRO A 78 14.97 -23.34 28.78
N PRO A 79 16.10 -23.94 28.36
CA PRO A 79 17.08 -23.28 27.51
C PRO A 79 16.42 -22.78 26.22
N SER A 80 16.67 -21.51 25.89
CA SER A 80 16.16 -20.89 24.68
C SER A 80 16.59 -21.71 23.45
N PRO A 81 15.67 -22.09 22.55
CA PRO A 81 16.03 -22.78 21.33
C PRO A 81 16.97 -21.89 20.52
N SER A 82 18.09 -22.45 20.06
CA SER A 82 18.99 -21.82 19.11
C SER A 82 18.17 -21.28 17.94
N VAL A 83 18.18 -19.96 17.78
CA VAL A 83 17.51 -19.26 16.69
C VAL A 83 18.27 -19.64 15.41
N SER A 84 17.71 -20.56 14.64
CA SER A 84 18.15 -20.80 13.27
C SER A 84 18.19 -19.46 12.53
N PRO A 85 19.23 -19.20 11.70
CA PRO A 85 19.28 -18.00 10.89
C PRO A 85 17.97 -17.89 10.09
N PRO A 86 17.41 -16.68 9.93
CA PRO A 86 16.17 -16.50 9.20
C PRO A 86 16.30 -17.17 7.83
N PRO A 87 15.24 -17.85 7.35
CA PRO A 87 15.27 -18.53 6.08
C PRO A 87 15.75 -17.57 4.98
N ALA A 88 16.51 -18.11 4.02
CA ALA A 88 16.87 -17.40 2.79
C ALA A 88 15.63 -16.64 2.29
N GLY A 89 15.73 -15.32 2.13
CA GLY A 89 14.55 -14.46 1.98
C GLY A 89 13.65 -14.82 0.79
N PHE A 90 12.47 -14.24 0.74
CA PHE A 90 11.40 -14.62 -0.18
C PHE A 90 11.69 -14.20 -1.62
N VAL A 91 11.72 -15.17 -2.54
CA VAL A 91 11.85 -14.89 -3.98
C VAL A 91 10.48 -14.56 -4.56
N LEU A 92 10.34 -13.35 -5.10
CA LEU A 92 9.09 -12.90 -5.71
C LEU A 92 8.93 -13.45 -7.14
N ASP A 93 7.99 -14.39 -7.31
CA ASP A 93 7.56 -14.90 -8.62
C ASP A 93 6.10 -14.50 -8.89
N THR A 94 5.88 -13.54 -9.77
CA THR A 94 4.55 -13.16 -10.27
C THR A 94 4.25 -13.72 -11.66
N SER A 95 5.20 -14.45 -12.27
CA SER A 95 5.10 -14.90 -13.67
C SER A 95 4.14 -16.08 -13.85
N THR A 96 3.90 -16.84 -12.77
CA THR A 96 3.00 -18.00 -12.76
C THR A 96 1.88 -17.80 -11.76
N ARG A 97 0.73 -18.45 -11.99
CA ARG A 97 -0.39 -18.42 -11.03
C ARG A 97 0.01 -18.96 -9.66
N ALA A 98 0.76 -20.06 -9.61
CA ALA A 98 1.26 -20.64 -8.36
C ALA A 98 2.25 -19.70 -7.66
N GLY A 99 3.09 -18.99 -8.43
CA GLY A 99 3.94 -17.92 -7.92
C GLY A 99 3.13 -16.79 -7.28
N GLN A 100 2.10 -16.28 -7.98
CA GLN A 100 1.21 -15.23 -7.50
C GLN A 100 0.48 -15.62 -6.20
N GLU A 101 -0.04 -16.85 -6.13
CA GLU A 101 -0.70 -17.36 -4.92
C GLU A 101 0.28 -17.43 -3.73
N ARG A 102 1.51 -17.94 -3.96
CA ARG A 102 2.57 -17.92 -2.93
C ARG A 102 2.95 -16.51 -2.51
N ALA A 103 3.06 -15.58 -3.45
CA ALA A 103 3.36 -14.18 -3.18
C ALA A 103 2.27 -13.50 -2.35
N LEU A 104 0.99 -13.78 -2.63
CA LEU A 104 -0.13 -13.29 -1.83
C LEU A 104 -0.09 -13.82 -0.40
N ASP A 105 0.11 -15.12 -0.22
CA ASP A 105 0.13 -15.75 1.10
C ASP A 105 1.32 -15.29 1.95
N TRP A 106 2.50 -15.21 1.32
CA TRP A 106 3.68 -14.64 1.96
C TRP A 106 3.44 -13.18 2.35
N LEU A 107 2.96 -12.34 1.42
CA LEU A 107 2.77 -10.92 1.66
C LEU A 107 1.72 -10.66 2.76
N ARG A 108 0.68 -11.50 2.84
CA ARG A 108 -0.31 -11.45 3.92
C ARG A 108 0.36 -11.68 5.27
N THR A 109 1.17 -12.74 5.37
CA THR A 109 1.90 -13.10 6.59
C THR A 109 2.91 -12.03 6.99
N ALA A 110 3.74 -11.58 6.04
CA ALA A 110 4.75 -10.55 6.28
C ALA A 110 4.13 -9.22 6.71
N LEU A 111 2.98 -8.84 6.13
CA LEU A 111 2.24 -7.64 6.51
C LEU A 111 1.64 -7.74 7.92
N GLU A 112 1.08 -8.90 8.29
CA GLU A 112 0.55 -9.15 9.63
C GLU A 112 1.66 -9.06 10.68
N GLU A 113 2.77 -9.76 10.47
CA GLU A 113 3.92 -9.75 11.38
C GLU A 113 4.53 -8.35 11.53
N ALA A 114 4.74 -7.65 10.41
CA ALA A 114 5.27 -6.30 10.43
C ALA A 114 4.32 -5.31 11.13
N ALA A 115 3.01 -5.44 10.94
CA ALA A 115 2.02 -4.60 11.61
C ALA A 115 2.00 -4.86 13.13
N VAL A 116 2.08 -6.13 13.56
CA VAL A 116 2.18 -6.48 15.00
C VAL A 116 3.44 -5.87 15.61
N LYS A 117 4.58 -5.95 14.91
CA LYS A 117 5.87 -5.43 15.38
C LYS A 117 5.88 -3.90 15.50
N HIS A 118 5.41 -3.18 14.48
CA HIS A 118 5.59 -1.72 14.38
C HIS A 118 4.36 -0.89 14.78
N ALA A 119 3.19 -1.52 14.83
CA ALA A 119 1.94 -0.87 15.17
C ALA A 119 1.07 -1.77 16.08
N PRO A 120 1.58 -2.15 17.26
CA PRO A 120 0.86 -3.04 18.18
C PRO A 120 -0.51 -2.46 18.57
N GLY A 121 -1.47 -3.35 18.77
CA GLY A 121 -2.87 -2.99 19.05
C GLY A 121 -3.71 -2.68 17.80
N THR A 122 -3.11 -2.66 16.61
CA THR A 122 -3.87 -2.57 15.35
C THR A 122 -4.61 -3.87 15.07
N LYS A 123 -5.86 -3.78 14.64
CA LYS A 123 -6.66 -4.93 14.16
C LYS A 123 -7.08 -4.70 12.71
N TRP A 124 -6.97 -5.73 11.89
CA TRP A 124 -7.52 -5.73 10.55
C TRP A 124 -9.02 -5.91 10.60
N ILE A 125 -9.73 -5.11 9.81
CA ILE A 125 -11.17 -5.22 9.64
C ILE A 125 -11.51 -5.18 8.16
N TYR A 126 -12.72 -5.64 7.84
CA TYR A 126 -13.24 -5.57 6.50
C TYR A 126 -13.47 -4.11 6.12
N MET A 127 -13.06 -3.68 4.93
CA MET A 127 -13.44 -2.37 4.40
C MET A 127 -14.40 -2.59 3.22
N PRO A 128 -15.67 -2.17 3.33
CA PRO A 128 -16.65 -2.39 2.28
C PRO A 128 -16.27 -1.69 0.98
N ASP A 129 -16.49 -2.37 -0.14
CA ASP A 129 -16.35 -1.78 -1.47
C ASP A 129 -17.56 -0.91 -1.79
N VAL A 130 -18.75 -1.36 -1.36
CA VAL A 130 -20.03 -0.64 -1.51
C VAL A 130 -20.80 -0.57 -0.19
N PRO A 131 -21.64 0.47 0.02
CA PRO A 131 -22.48 0.56 1.20
C PRO A 131 -23.39 -0.66 1.34
N GLY A 132 -23.51 -1.18 2.57
CA GLY A 132 -24.39 -2.33 2.87
C GLY A 132 -23.78 -3.70 2.58
N GLU A 133 -22.54 -3.77 2.11
CA GLU A 133 -21.85 -5.04 1.92
C GLU A 133 -21.57 -5.78 3.24
N SER A 134 -22.00 -7.04 3.31
CA SER A 134 -22.05 -7.85 4.54
C SER A 134 -20.91 -8.87 4.68
N ARG A 135 -19.78 -8.69 3.99
CA ARG A 135 -18.64 -9.60 4.13
C ARG A 135 -18.13 -9.60 5.58
N THR A 136 -17.99 -10.79 6.14
CA THR A 136 -17.43 -10.98 7.49
C THR A 136 -15.90 -10.87 7.42
N PRO A 137 -15.27 -9.96 8.18
CA PRO A 137 -13.82 -9.95 8.29
C PRO A 137 -13.32 -11.25 8.93
N ASP A 138 -12.28 -11.83 8.35
CA ASP A 138 -11.48 -12.90 8.94
C ASP A 138 -10.39 -12.39 9.89
N GLY A 139 -10.32 -11.07 10.09
CA GLY A 139 -9.28 -10.42 10.89
C GLY A 139 -7.92 -10.34 10.20
N ARG A 140 -7.89 -10.53 8.87
CA ARG A 140 -6.67 -10.51 8.05
C ARG A 140 -6.74 -9.44 6.97
N PRO A 141 -5.61 -9.00 6.40
CA PRO A 141 -5.63 -8.15 5.24
C PRO A 141 -6.11 -8.94 4.00
N ILE A 142 -7.08 -8.38 3.30
CA ILE A 142 -7.59 -8.89 2.03
C ILE A 142 -6.63 -8.44 0.93
N LEU A 143 -5.96 -9.42 0.33
CA LEU A 143 -5.06 -9.28 -0.80
C LEU A 143 -5.63 -10.03 -2.00
N LEU A 144 -5.50 -9.44 -3.19
CA LEU A 144 -6.01 -9.93 -4.46
C LEU A 144 -4.95 -9.66 -5.53
N TYR A 145 -4.79 -10.59 -6.48
CA TYR A 145 -3.97 -10.35 -7.66
C TYR A 145 -4.82 -9.79 -8.80
N THR A 146 -4.34 -8.72 -9.46
CA THR A 146 -5.00 -8.12 -10.63
C THR A 146 -4.18 -8.42 -11.88
N VAL A 147 -4.74 -9.25 -12.77
CA VAL A 147 -4.05 -9.69 -14.00
C VAL A 147 -3.82 -8.53 -14.98
N ALA A 148 -4.72 -7.54 -15.00
CA ALA A 148 -4.71 -6.47 -16.01
C ALA A 148 -3.48 -5.57 -15.97
N ASP A 149 -2.79 -5.50 -14.84
CA ASP A 149 -1.63 -4.62 -14.63
C ASP A 149 -0.48 -5.30 -13.88
N ASP A 150 -0.44 -6.64 -13.86
CA ASP A 150 0.57 -7.45 -13.15
C ASP A 150 0.83 -6.93 -11.72
N THR A 151 -0.26 -6.54 -11.04
CA THR A 151 -0.18 -5.87 -9.75
C THR A 151 -0.89 -6.71 -8.70
N LEU A 152 -0.17 -7.02 -7.62
CA LEU A 152 -0.75 -7.54 -6.40
C LEU A 152 -1.30 -6.36 -5.60
N ARG A 153 -2.59 -6.42 -5.23
CA ARG A 153 -3.29 -5.33 -4.55
C ARG A 153 -3.86 -5.82 -3.23
N GLY A 154 -3.67 -5.03 -2.19
CA GLY A 154 -4.33 -5.20 -0.91
C GLY A 154 -5.29 -4.07 -0.65
N ARG A 155 -6.45 -4.39 -0.09
CA ARG A 155 -7.42 -3.41 0.36
C ARG A 155 -8.05 -3.92 1.65
N SER A 156 -7.91 -3.19 2.73
CA SER A 156 -8.49 -3.57 4.02
C SER A 156 -8.81 -2.35 4.86
N GLY A 157 -9.59 -2.56 5.90
CA GLY A 157 -9.73 -1.59 6.97
C GLY A 157 -8.79 -1.92 8.11
N ILE A 158 -8.45 -0.91 8.89
CA ILE A 158 -7.64 -1.04 10.10
C ILE A 158 -8.31 -0.28 11.23
N THR A 159 -8.19 -0.81 12.45
CA THR A 159 -8.65 -0.13 13.67
C THR A 159 -7.58 -0.14 14.74
N ARG A 160 -7.54 0.92 15.54
CA ARG A 160 -6.64 1.05 16.70
C ARG A 160 -7.17 2.15 17.61
N ASP A 161 -7.21 1.91 18.91
CA ASP A 161 -7.59 2.91 19.93
C ASP A 161 -8.91 3.64 19.62
N GLY A 162 -9.93 2.88 19.18
CA GLY A 162 -11.24 3.41 18.80
C GLY A 162 -11.30 4.15 17.46
N ARG A 163 -10.15 4.33 16.77
CA ARG A 163 -10.07 4.90 15.43
C ARG A 163 -10.18 3.81 14.37
N LYS A 164 -10.73 4.15 13.21
CA LYS A 164 -10.78 3.30 12.02
C LYS A 164 -10.29 4.06 10.79
N GLY A 165 -9.78 3.33 9.80
CA GLY A 165 -9.33 3.90 8.53
C GLY A 165 -9.12 2.81 7.49
N GLY A 166 -8.86 3.22 6.25
CA GLY A 166 -8.51 2.34 5.15
C GLY A 166 -7.02 2.08 5.08
N PHE A 167 -6.68 0.92 4.56
CA PHE A 167 -5.32 0.49 4.22
C PHE A 167 -5.31 -0.05 2.80
N TYR A 168 -4.32 0.35 2.03
CA TYR A 168 -4.07 -0.15 0.69
C TYR A 168 -2.63 -0.63 0.59
N LEU A 169 -2.46 -1.69 -0.19
CA LEU A 169 -1.17 -2.22 -0.58
C LEU A 169 -1.16 -2.35 -2.10
N ARG A 170 -0.02 -2.07 -2.73
CA ARG A 170 0.24 -2.43 -4.12
C ARG A 170 1.67 -2.92 -4.23
N LEU A 171 1.86 -4.07 -4.87
CA LEU A 171 3.16 -4.53 -5.32
C LEU A 171 3.10 -4.59 -6.84
N ARG A 172 3.95 -3.79 -7.49
CA ARG A 172 3.90 -3.51 -8.92
C ARG A 172 5.30 -3.52 -9.55
N PRO A 173 5.44 -3.83 -10.84
CA PRO A 173 6.67 -3.60 -11.58
C PRO A 173 7.06 -2.10 -11.55
N ILE A 174 8.36 -1.81 -11.47
CA ILE A 174 8.90 -0.44 -11.64
C ILE A 174 8.97 -0.10 -13.12
N ASP A 175 9.48 -1.03 -13.92
CA ASP A 175 9.52 -0.95 -15.36
C ASP A 175 8.36 -1.72 -15.98
N CYS A 176 7.81 -1.22 -17.08
CA CYS A 176 6.85 -1.97 -17.89
C CYS A 176 7.43 -2.22 -19.28
N ALA A 177 6.88 -3.25 -19.93
CA ALA A 177 7.08 -3.47 -21.35
C ALA A 177 6.70 -2.20 -22.16
N ALA A 178 7.41 -1.99 -23.27
CA ALA A 178 7.22 -0.83 -24.13
C ALA A 178 5.74 -0.64 -24.52
N GLY A 179 5.16 0.50 -24.14
CA GLY A 179 3.78 0.86 -24.46
C GLY A 179 2.78 0.78 -23.30
N GLU A 180 3.15 0.16 -22.17
CA GLU A 180 2.30 0.08 -20.98
C GLU A 180 2.50 1.27 -20.02
N PRO A 181 1.44 1.79 -19.38
CA PRO A 181 1.54 2.93 -18.50
C PRO A 181 2.11 2.52 -17.13
N CYS A 182 3.42 2.64 -16.96
CA CYS A 182 4.04 2.53 -15.64
C CYS A 182 3.69 3.73 -14.79
N GLN A 183 3.43 3.46 -13.51
CA GLN A 183 3.62 4.46 -12.49
C GLN A 183 4.99 4.21 -11.88
N PRO A 184 6.00 5.06 -12.17
CA PRO A 184 7.30 4.92 -11.51
C PRO A 184 7.10 4.98 -10.00
N LEU A 185 8.13 4.57 -9.25
CA LEU A 185 8.28 5.01 -7.86
C LEU A 185 7.95 6.49 -7.78
N TYR A 186 7.21 6.88 -6.76
CA TYR A 186 6.81 8.26 -6.65
C TYR A 186 8.04 9.16 -6.61
N GLU A 187 8.33 9.88 -7.68
CA GLU A 187 9.36 10.89 -7.67
C GLU A 187 8.79 12.09 -6.92
N CYS A 188 9.55 12.64 -5.97
CA CYS A 188 9.22 13.90 -5.32
C CYS A 188 9.37 15.06 -6.33
N GLU A 189 8.52 15.09 -7.36
CA GLU A 189 8.35 16.21 -8.27
C GLU A 189 7.74 17.42 -7.53
N ARG A 190 7.96 18.62 -8.06
CA ARG A 190 7.33 19.84 -7.52
C ARG A 190 5.80 19.71 -7.53
N GLY A 191 5.18 19.85 -6.36
CA GLY A 191 3.72 19.90 -6.19
C GLY A 191 3.13 18.86 -5.24
N VAL A 192 3.97 18.00 -4.68
CA VAL A 192 3.55 16.95 -3.74
C VAL A 192 3.95 17.40 -2.36
N SER A 193 2.96 17.63 -1.50
CA SER A 193 3.22 18.08 -0.14
C SER A 193 3.95 17.00 0.64
N ASP A 194 4.98 17.41 1.39
CA ASP A 194 5.63 16.57 2.41
C ASP A 194 6.19 15.25 1.84
N CYS A 195 6.74 15.32 0.63
CA CYS A 195 7.44 14.22 -0.02
C CYS A 195 8.92 14.18 0.41
N GLN A 196 9.38 13.00 0.82
CA GLN A 196 10.76 12.76 1.24
C GLN A 196 11.26 11.45 0.63
N THR A 197 12.49 11.47 0.15
CA THR A 197 13.19 10.28 -0.35
C THR A 197 14.38 10.02 0.56
N ASP A 198 14.48 8.79 1.07
CA ASP A 198 15.61 8.32 1.88
C ASP A 198 16.14 6.99 1.33
N THR A 199 17.25 6.53 1.93
CA THR A 199 17.80 5.20 1.75
C THR A 199 17.85 4.49 3.10
N THR A 200 17.39 3.24 3.17
CA THR A 200 17.45 2.42 4.39
C THR A 200 18.89 1.97 4.68
N PRO A 201 19.22 1.50 5.90
CA PRO A 201 20.53 0.92 6.19
C PRO A 201 20.88 -0.29 5.29
N SER A 202 19.87 -1.02 4.82
CA SER A 202 19.97 -2.12 3.87
C SER A 202 20.13 -1.68 2.40
N GLY A 203 20.12 -0.38 2.13
CA GLY A 203 20.32 0.19 0.79
C GLY A 203 19.05 0.34 -0.05
N LEU A 204 17.86 0.13 0.52
CA LEU A 204 16.59 0.27 -0.20
C LEU A 204 16.21 1.75 -0.35
N THR A 205 15.74 2.14 -1.53
CA THR A 205 15.13 3.46 -1.75
C THR A 205 13.73 3.48 -1.15
N ILE A 206 13.44 4.45 -0.29
CA ILE A 206 12.11 4.69 0.28
C ILE A 206 11.65 6.10 -0.03
N VAL A 207 10.40 6.23 -0.51
CA VAL A 207 9.73 7.52 -0.71
C VAL A 207 8.51 7.58 0.19
N ARG A 208 8.40 8.66 0.96
CA ARG A 208 7.26 8.91 1.86
C ARG A 208 6.59 10.19 1.44
N TYR A 209 5.29 10.20 1.24
CA TYR A 209 4.57 11.42 0.85
C TYR A 209 3.17 11.49 1.47
N VAL A 210 2.59 12.68 1.39
CA VAL A 210 1.23 12.95 1.88
C VAL A 210 0.39 13.45 0.72
N ASP A 211 -0.68 12.72 0.42
CA ASP A 211 -1.69 13.14 -0.57
C ASP A 211 -2.97 13.62 0.13
N ARG A 212 -3.59 14.66 -0.43
CA ARG A 212 -4.81 15.29 0.08
C ARG A 212 -5.85 15.49 -1.02
N PRO A 213 -6.30 14.42 -1.69
CA PRO A 213 -7.28 14.53 -2.76
C PRO A 213 -8.58 15.16 -2.23
N GLY A 214 -8.99 16.25 -2.87
CA GLY A 214 -10.18 17.02 -2.50
C GLY A 214 -10.12 17.69 -1.11
N GLY A 215 -8.95 17.75 -0.45
CA GLY A 215 -8.73 18.40 0.83
C GLY A 215 -9.37 17.73 2.06
N LYS A 216 -10.24 16.73 1.87
CA LYS A 216 -10.96 16.03 2.95
C LYS A 216 -10.29 14.73 3.37
N TRP A 217 -9.68 14.04 2.42
CA TRP A 217 -8.98 12.79 2.67
C TRP A 217 -7.50 13.08 2.90
N LEU A 218 -6.92 12.35 3.83
CA LEU A 218 -5.50 12.41 4.14
C LEU A 218 -4.93 11.01 3.92
N PHE A 219 -4.01 10.91 2.96
CA PHE A 219 -3.28 9.69 2.65
C PHE A 219 -1.85 9.85 3.16
N TYR A 220 -1.39 8.82 3.86
CA TYR A 220 0.02 8.60 4.11
C TYR A 220 0.46 7.47 3.22
N ASP A 221 1.39 7.75 2.32
CA ASP A 221 1.90 6.79 1.36
C ASP A 221 3.39 6.56 1.59
N VAL A 222 3.79 5.30 1.39
CA VAL A 222 5.18 4.88 1.38
C VAL A 222 5.40 3.97 0.19
N ASP A 223 6.31 4.36 -0.68
CA ASP A 223 6.87 3.51 -1.74
C ASP A 223 8.25 3.00 -1.31
N VAL A 224 8.52 1.72 -1.51
CA VAL A 224 9.84 1.11 -1.30
C VAL A 224 10.21 0.34 -2.56
N GLU A 225 11.39 0.63 -3.10
CA GLU A 225 12.01 -0.17 -4.15
C GLU A 225 12.46 -1.51 -3.56
N LEU A 226 12.01 -2.62 -4.14
CA LEU A 226 12.45 -3.94 -3.72
C LEU A 226 13.84 -4.28 -4.27
N PRO A 227 14.58 -5.20 -3.62
CA PRO A 227 15.81 -5.73 -4.18
C PRO A 227 15.66 -6.15 -5.65
N GLY A 228 16.72 -5.87 -6.43
CA GLY A 228 16.74 -6.12 -7.87
C GLY A 228 16.08 -5.05 -8.73
N GLY A 229 15.44 -4.03 -8.14
CA GLY A 229 14.91 -2.84 -8.86
C GLY A 229 13.76 -3.14 -9.83
N ARG A 230 13.20 -4.37 -9.79
CA ARG A 230 12.14 -4.79 -10.70
C ARG A 230 10.75 -4.43 -10.20
N TYR A 231 10.56 -4.37 -8.89
CA TYR A 231 9.27 -4.16 -8.25
C TYR A 231 9.35 -3.07 -7.18
N ALA A 232 8.22 -2.41 -6.95
CA ALA A 232 8.02 -1.48 -5.86
C ALA A 232 6.83 -1.91 -5.00
N LEU A 233 7.00 -1.86 -3.68
CA LEU A 233 5.94 -1.99 -2.70
C LEU A 233 5.43 -0.61 -2.32
N ASN A 234 4.15 -0.34 -2.56
CA ASN A 234 3.44 0.82 -2.06
C ASN A 234 2.51 0.41 -0.92
N LEU A 235 2.66 1.03 0.24
CA LEU A 235 1.67 0.97 1.31
C LEU A 235 1.01 2.34 1.47
N SER A 236 -0.29 2.34 1.71
CA SER A 236 -1.08 3.56 1.91
C SER A 236 -2.03 3.42 3.08
N ALA A 237 -2.06 4.40 3.96
CA ALA A 237 -3.03 4.50 5.04
C ALA A 237 -3.87 5.76 4.86
N VAL A 238 -5.19 5.62 5.00
CA VAL A 238 -6.14 6.72 4.78
C VAL A 238 -7.08 6.93 5.97
N ASN A 239 -7.52 8.17 6.17
CA ASN A 239 -8.39 8.58 7.27
C ASN A 239 -9.91 8.44 7.00
N TYR A 240 -10.32 7.84 5.87
CA TYR A 240 -11.70 7.42 5.62
C TYR A 240 -11.84 5.90 5.71
N PHE A 241 -13.07 5.41 5.73
CA PHE A 241 -13.37 3.98 5.73
C PHE A 241 -14.58 3.70 4.82
N GLY A 242 -14.41 2.88 3.79
CA GLY A 242 -15.44 2.55 2.78
C GLY A 242 -15.04 2.92 1.34
N GLY A 243 -15.53 2.22 0.32
CA GLY A 243 -15.10 2.35 -1.09
C GLY A 243 -15.82 3.37 -1.95
N ASP A 244 -16.82 4.02 -1.37
CA ASP A 244 -17.84 4.81 -2.05
C ASP A 244 -17.56 6.33 -2.00
N GLY A 245 -16.36 6.72 -1.60
CA GLY A 245 -16.07 8.13 -1.34
C GLY A 245 -16.64 8.62 -0.01
N SER A 246 -16.83 7.71 0.95
CA SER A 246 -17.17 8.03 2.33
C SER A 246 -16.34 9.21 2.89
N PRO A 247 -16.95 10.05 3.75
CA PRO A 247 -16.23 11.13 4.39
C PRO A 247 -15.09 10.59 5.28
N ALA A 248 -14.13 11.46 5.60
CA ALA A 248 -13.13 11.15 6.61
C ALA A 248 -13.82 10.76 7.93
N VAL A 249 -13.37 9.66 8.52
CA VAL A 249 -13.89 9.13 9.79
C VAL A 249 -12.93 9.40 10.95
N ALA A 250 -11.75 9.96 10.66
CA ALA A 250 -10.74 10.38 11.61
C ALA A 250 -9.97 11.61 11.08
N PRO A 251 -9.35 12.44 11.95
CA PRO A 251 -8.54 13.56 11.51
C PRO A 251 -7.23 13.13 10.81
N ALA A 252 -6.80 11.89 11.02
CA ALA A 252 -5.60 11.32 10.40
C ALA A 252 -5.74 9.79 10.18
N PRO A 253 -4.94 9.20 9.27
CA PRO A 253 -4.84 7.74 9.12
C PRO A 253 -4.48 7.02 10.41
N VAL A 254 -4.94 5.76 10.54
CA VAL A 254 -4.70 4.94 11.74
C VAL A 254 -3.22 4.62 11.91
N PHE A 255 -2.52 4.22 10.84
CA PHE A 255 -1.06 4.16 10.85
C PHE A 255 -0.46 5.55 10.71
N THR A 256 0.59 5.83 11.47
CA THR A 256 1.43 7.01 11.23
C THR A 256 2.34 6.77 10.03
N ARG A 257 2.89 7.85 9.44
CA ARG A 257 3.89 7.75 8.35
C ARG A 257 5.09 6.89 8.75
N ALA A 258 5.59 7.08 9.98
CA ALA A 258 6.74 6.33 10.49
C ALA A 258 6.43 4.83 10.64
N GLN A 259 5.23 4.48 11.15
CA GLN A 259 4.80 3.08 11.24
C GLN A 259 4.68 2.45 9.86
N LEU A 260 4.05 3.16 8.92
CA LEU A 260 3.88 2.68 7.55
C LEU A 260 5.24 2.45 6.86
N ALA A 261 6.19 3.35 7.08
CA ALA A 261 7.56 3.23 6.57
C ALA A 261 8.30 2.03 7.16
N ALA A 262 8.19 1.82 8.48
CA ALA A 262 8.81 0.70 9.16
C ALA A 262 8.22 -0.65 8.70
N ILE A 263 6.89 -0.72 8.51
CA ILE A 263 6.19 -1.89 7.97
C ILE A 263 6.68 -2.19 6.54
N ALA A 264 6.65 -1.19 5.65
CA ALA A 264 7.07 -1.35 4.26
C ALA A 264 8.53 -1.81 4.17
N THR A 265 9.42 -1.21 4.97
CA THR A 265 10.84 -1.57 5.02
C THR A 265 11.03 -3.01 5.49
N THR A 266 10.35 -3.42 6.57
CA THR A 266 10.45 -4.80 7.09
C THR A 266 9.98 -5.84 6.09
N ILE A 267 8.92 -5.55 5.32
CA ILE A 267 8.45 -6.45 4.25
C ILE A 267 9.48 -6.49 3.11
N ALA A 268 9.98 -5.33 2.68
CA ALA A 268 10.91 -5.24 1.56
C ALA A 268 12.25 -5.92 1.84
N GLU A 269 12.76 -5.83 3.07
CA GLU A 269 14.01 -6.49 3.51
C GLU A 269 13.91 -8.01 3.55
N GLN A 270 12.69 -8.58 3.56
CA GLN A 270 12.49 -10.02 3.49
C GLN A 270 12.48 -10.55 2.05
N VAL A 271 12.37 -9.69 1.04
CA VAL A 271 12.40 -10.12 -0.37
C VAL A 271 13.84 -10.32 -0.83
N THR A 272 14.09 -11.36 -1.61
CA THR A 272 15.37 -11.59 -2.28
C THR A 272 15.15 -11.69 -3.79
N GLY A 273 16.15 -11.29 -4.57
CA GLY A 273 16.07 -11.24 -6.03
C GLY A 273 17.05 -10.26 -6.62
#